data_AF-A0A1T1H901-F1
#
_entry.id   AF-A0A1T1H901-F1
#
_cell.length_a   1.000
_cell.length_b   1.000
_cell.length_c   1.000
_cell.angle_alpha   90.00
_cell.angle_beta   90.00
_cell.angle_gamma   90.00
#
_symmetry.space_group_name_H-M   'P 1'
#
loop_
_entity.id
_entity.type
_entity.pdbx_description
1 polymer ?
#
loop_
_entity_poly.entity_id
_entity_poly.type
_entity_poly.pdbx_seq_one_letter_code
_entity_poly.pdbx_strand_id
1 'polypeptide(L)'
;MTFSGIITIVMYSLKPYWPLLLLLAMLLLITQWMGRNKKGSVPGYVYGLSLGIGIIAALLAPAITLSKLSYVQTTTDILALVAVALGTSLYAILLLSPLVKHRA
;
A
#
# COMPACT_ATOMS: atom_id res chain seq x y z
N MET A 1 10.96 -25.41 11.56
CA MET A 1 10.02 -24.98 10.49
C MET A 1 10.81 -24.81 9.20
N THR A 2 10.37 -25.40 8.09
CA THR A 2 11.03 -25.22 6.79
C THR A 2 10.53 -23.93 6.12
N PHE A 3 11.38 -23.26 5.35
CA PHE A 3 11.05 -22.03 4.62
C PHE A 3 9.81 -22.20 3.71
N SER A 4 9.69 -23.36 3.07
CA SER A 4 8.52 -23.75 2.27
C SER A 4 7.22 -23.79 3.10
N GLY A 5 7.29 -24.24 4.35
CA GLY A 5 6.13 -24.24 5.26
C GLY A 5 5.65 -22.83 5.60
N ILE A 6 6.59 -21.89 5.82
CA ILE A 6 6.27 -20.47 6.10
C ILE A 6 5.55 -19.85 4.89
N ILE A 7 6.07 -20.05 3.69
CA ILE A 7 5.45 -19.54 2.45
C ILE A 7 4.04 -20.09 2.28
N THR A 8 3.84 -21.39 2.53
CA THR A 8 2.53 -22.03 2.39
C THR A 8 1.49 -21.41 3.33
N ILE A 9 1.87 -21.18 4.59
CA ILE A 9 1.00 -20.54 5.58
C ILE A 9 0.66 -19.11 5.16
N VAL A 10 1.65 -18.33 4.73
CA VAL A 10 1.44 -16.95 4.25
C VAL A 10 0.50 -16.92 3.05
N MET A 11 0.69 -17.80 2.07
CA MET A 11 -0.16 -17.89 0.88
C MET A 11 -1.60 -18.28 1.23
N TYR A 12 -1.79 -19.18 2.19
CA TYR A 12 -3.11 -19.58 2.64
C TYR A 12 -3.83 -18.44 3.39
N SER A 13 -3.10 -17.68 4.21
CA SER A 13 -3.62 -16.50 4.90
C SER A 13 -3.93 -15.34 3.95
N LEU A 14 -3.22 -15.24 2.83
CA LEU A 14 -3.49 -14.25 1.78
C LEU A 14 -4.72 -14.61 0.93
N LYS A 15 -5.10 -15.90 0.85
CA LYS A 15 -6.22 -16.42 0.04
C LYS A 15 -7.50 -15.57 0.03
N PRO A 16 -8.07 -15.15 1.18
CA PRO A 16 -9.29 -14.34 1.18
C PRO A 16 -9.11 -12.93 0.58
N TYR A 17 -7.88 -12.41 0.56
CA TYR A 17 -7.57 -11.06 0.08
C TYR A 17 -7.14 -11.02 -1.40
N TRP A 18 -7.07 -12.16 -2.09
CA TRP A 18 -6.73 -12.22 -3.51
C TRP A 18 -7.57 -11.29 -4.40
N PRO A 19 -8.91 -11.20 -4.23
CA PRO A 19 -9.70 -10.28 -5.04
C PRO A 19 -9.31 -8.82 -4.83
N LEU A 20 -9.03 -8.42 -3.58
CA LEU A 20 -8.57 -7.07 -3.25
C LEU A 20 -7.19 -6.78 -3.84
N LEU A 21 -6.25 -7.73 -3.73
CA LEU A 21 -4.92 -7.60 -4.32
C LEU A 21 -4.99 -7.48 -5.84
N LEU A 22 -5.84 -8.28 -6.48
CA LEU A 22 -6.06 -8.22 -7.92
C LEU A 22 -6.68 -6.88 -8.33
N LEU A 23 -7.65 -6.39 -7.58
CA LEU A 23 -8.26 -5.07 -7.81
C LEU A 23 -7.24 -3.93 -7.69
N LEU A 24 -6.39 -3.96 -6.66
CA LEU A 24 -5.30 -2.99 -6.50
C LEU A 24 -4.30 -3.07 -7.66
N ALA A 25 -3.89 -4.28 -8.04
CA ALA A 25 -3.00 -4.49 -9.19
C ALA A 25 -3.62 -3.95 -10.49
N MET A 26 -4.90 -4.21 -10.73
CA MET A 26 -5.63 -3.69 -11.89
C MET A 26 -5.69 -2.16 -11.89
N LEU A 27 -6.02 -1.53 -10.75
CA LEU A 27 -6.03 -0.08 -10.62
C LEU A 27 -4.66 0.51 -10.98
N LEU A 28 -3.58 -0.08 -10.45
CA LEU A 28 -2.22 0.35 -10.72
C LEU A 28 -1.88 0.19 -12.21
N LEU A 29 -2.22 -0.94 -12.83
CA LEU A 29 -1.99 -1.15 -14.26
C LEU A 29 -2.75 -0.14 -15.13
N ILE A 30 -4.02 0.14 -14.80
CA ILE A 30 -4.84 1.11 -15.52
C ILE A 30 -4.24 2.51 -15.42
N THR A 31 -3.84 2.94 -14.21
CA THR A 31 -3.28 4.29 -14.04
C THR A 31 -1.94 4.43 -14.74
N GLN A 32 -1.07 3.41 -14.69
CA GLN A 32 0.18 3.39 -15.44
C GLN A 32 -0.06 3.41 -16.95
N TRP A 33 -1.04 2.66 -17.45
CA TRP A 33 -1.41 2.66 -18.86
C TRP A 33 -1.92 4.03 -19.32
N MET A 34 -2.76 4.70 -18.52
CA MET A 34 -3.25 6.05 -18.80
C MET A 34 -2.12 7.10 -18.80
N GLY A 35 -1.16 6.97 -17.89
CA GLY A 35 -0.04 7.91 -17.78
C GLY A 35 1.14 7.61 -18.69
N ARG A 36 1.15 6.50 -19.45
CA ARG A 36 2.29 6.09 -20.29
C ARG A 36 2.71 7.17 -21.31
N ASN A 37 1.74 7.96 -21.77
CA ASN A 37 1.97 9.03 -22.76
C ASN A 37 2.23 10.40 -22.13
N LYS A 38 2.03 10.53 -20.81
CA LYS A 38 2.27 11.78 -20.08
C LYS A 38 3.76 11.90 -19.76
N LYS A 39 4.40 12.88 -20.37
CA LYS A 39 5.81 13.26 -20.10
C LYS A 39 5.81 14.49 -19.20
N GLY A 40 6.59 14.47 -18.13
CA GLY A 40 6.62 15.57 -17.16
C GLY A 40 7.10 15.12 -15.79
N SER A 41 7.37 16.09 -14.91
CA SER A 41 7.73 15.81 -13.52
C SER A 41 6.49 15.51 -12.69
N VAL A 42 6.66 14.70 -11.64
CA VAL A 42 5.62 14.50 -10.62
C VAL A 42 5.70 15.69 -9.67
N PRO A 43 4.62 16.47 -9.48
CA PRO A 43 4.68 17.66 -8.65
C PRO A 43 4.90 17.30 -7.17
N GLY A 44 5.67 18.14 -6.47
CA GLY A 44 6.14 17.88 -5.10
C GLY A 44 5.04 17.57 -4.09
N TYR A 45 3.84 18.14 -4.27
CA TYR A 45 2.70 17.89 -3.37
C TYR A 45 2.22 16.43 -3.40
N VAL A 46 2.47 15.67 -4.47
CA VAL A 46 2.07 14.25 -4.56
C VAL A 46 2.80 13.42 -3.52
N TYR A 47 4.09 13.72 -3.26
CA TYR A 47 4.86 13.05 -2.23
C TYR A 47 4.26 13.33 -0.84
N GLY A 48 3.96 14.59 -0.53
CA GLY A 48 3.32 14.95 0.75
C GLY A 48 1.94 14.30 0.93
N LEU A 49 1.12 14.31 -0.12
CA LEU A 49 -0.21 13.71 -0.10
C LEU A 49 -0.16 12.20 0.07
N SER A 50 0.76 11.51 -0.62
CA SER A 50 0.95 10.06 -0.48
C SER A 50 1.43 9.66 0.92
N LEU A 51 2.32 10.45 1.52
CA LEU A 51 2.80 10.24 2.89
C LEU A 51 1.64 10.44 3.88
N GLY A 52 0.81 11.47 3.67
CA GLY A 52 -0.42 11.68 4.43
C GLY A 52 -1.40 10.52 4.33
N ILE A 53 -1.66 10.00 3.12
CA ILE A 53 -2.47 8.79 2.92
C ILE A 53 -1.89 7.61 3.69
N GLY A 54 -0.57 7.44 3.67
CA GLY A 54 0.10 6.34 4.37
C GLY A 54 -0.07 6.41 5.89
N ILE A 55 0.10 7.59 6.48
CA ILE A 55 -0.12 7.81 7.91
C ILE A 55 -1.58 7.55 8.28
N ILE A 56 -2.53 8.10 7.53
CA ILE A 56 -3.96 7.90 7.77
C ILE A 56 -4.31 6.41 7.68
N ALA A 57 -3.81 5.71 6.66
CA ALA A 57 -4.03 4.27 6.48
C ALA A 57 -3.47 3.45 7.65
N ALA A 58 -2.27 3.79 8.15
CA ALA A 58 -1.70 3.12 9.31
C ALA A 58 -2.52 3.37 10.59
N LEU A 59 -3.03 4.58 10.80
CA LEU A 59 -3.90 4.89 11.95
C LEU A 59 -5.26 4.18 11.88
N LEU A 60 -5.80 3.99 10.68
CA LEU A 60 -7.07 3.29 10.46
C LEU A 60 -6.93 1.76 10.41
N ALA A 61 -5.75 1.23 10.13
CA ALA A 61 -5.53 -0.20 9.99
C ALA A 61 -5.96 -1.03 11.22
N PRO A 62 -5.66 -0.63 12.48
CA PRO A 62 -6.15 -1.36 13.67
C PRO A 62 -7.68 -1.39 13.75
N ALA A 63 -8.36 -0.29 13.41
CA ALA A 63 -9.81 -0.19 13.46
C ALA A 63 -10.49 -1.04 12.38
N ILE A 64 -9.94 -1.07 11.17
CA ILE A 64 -10.50 -1.81 10.02
C ILE A 64 -10.25 -3.32 10.16
N THR A 65 -9.09 -3.72 10.66
CA THR A 65 -8.72 -5.13 10.80
C THR A 65 -9.28 -5.77 12.07
N LEU A 66 -9.99 -5.01 12.92
CA LEU A 66 -10.47 -5.42 14.25
C LEU A 66 -9.35 -6.07 15.09
N SER A 67 -8.11 -5.70 14.79
CA SER A 67 -6.94 -6.39 15.30
C SER A 67 -6.64 -5.95 16.72
N LYS A 68 -6.28 -6.90 17.59
CA LYS A 68 -5.72 -6.64 18.91
C LYS A 68 -4.32 -5.98 18.86
N LEU A 69 -3.90 -5.43 17.70
CA LEU A 69 -2.80 -4.46 17.57
C LEU A 69 -2.89 -3.32 18.59
N SER A 70 -4.09 -3.00 19.08
CA SER A 70 -4.29 -2.01 20.16
C SER A 70 -4.02 -2.53 21.58
N TYR A 71 -3.90 -3.84 21.80
CA TYR A 71 -3.95 -4.43 23.14
C TYR A 71 -2.57 -4.80 23.71
N VAL A 72 -1.54 -4.92 22.87
CA VAL A 72 -0.14 -5.12 23.28
C VAL A 72 0.73 -4.31 22.32
N GLN A 73 1.53 -3.37 22.82
CA GLN A 73 2.54 -2.68 22.00
C GLN A 73 3.77 -3.58 21.83
N THR A 74 3.72 -4.60 20.97
CA THR A 74 4.94 -5.36 20.63
C THR A 74 5.73 -4.68 19.51
N THR A 75 7.02 -4.97 19.41
CA THR A 75 7.87 -4.49 18.31
C THR A 75 7.30 -4.89 16.95
N THR A 76 6.69 -6.07 16.87
CA THR A 76 6.00 -6.58 15.67
C THR A 76 4.81 -5.72 15.25
N ASP A 77 4.07 -5.15 16.20
CA ASP A 77 2.92 -4.29 15.93
C ASP A 77 3.35 -2.94 15.35
N ILE A 78 4.43 -2.38 15.89
CA ILE A 78 5.05 -1.14 15.36
C ILE A 78 5.57 -1.39 13.95
N LEU A 79 6.28 -2.51 13.73
CA LEU A 79 6.78 -2.88 12.40
C LEU A 79 5.65 -3.08 11.40
N ALA A 80 4.54 -3.69 11.80
CA ALA A 80 3.37 -3.87 10.95
C ALA A 80 2.74 -2.52 10.57
N LEU A 81 2.59 -1.59 11.52
CA LEU A 81 2.06 -0.24 11.25
C LEU A 81 2.98 0.56 10.31
N VAL A 82 4.30 0.48 10.51
CA VAL A 82 5.28 1.10 9.61
C VAL A 82 5.21 0.48 8.21
N ALA A 83 5.08 -0.84 8.10
CA ALA A 83 4.92 -1.52 6.83
C ALA A 83 3.63 -1.10 6.10
N VAL A 84 2.53 -0.94 6.83
CA VAL A 84 1.28 -0.40 6.29
C VAL A 84 1.48 1.04 5.80
N ALA A 85 2.08 1.91 6.62
CA ALA A 85 2.30 3.31 6.25
C ALA A 85 3.16 3.46 5.00
N LEU A 86 4.27 2.74 4.93
CA LEU A 86 5.18 2.77 3.79
C LEU A 86 4.55 2.11 2.55
N GLY A 87 3.93 0.95 2.70
CA GLY A 87 3.32 0.23 1.59
C GLY A 87 2.19 1.03 0.93
N THR A 88 1.33 1.64 1.75
CA THR A 88 0.22 2.47 1.25
C THR A 88 0.70 3.80 0.68
N SER A 89 1.70 4.44 1.28
CA SER A 89 2.33 5.64 0.72
C SER A 89 2.96 5.37 -0.65
N LEU A 90 3.79 4.33 -0.76
CA LEU A 90 4.41 3.93 -2.03
C LEU A 90 3.36 3.57 -3.08
N TYR A 91 2.33 2.82 -2.70
CA TYR A 91 1.23 2.49 -3.59
C TYR A 91 0.50 3.75 -4.09
N ALA A 92 0.20 4.70 -3.20
CA ALA A 92 -0.43 5.97 -3.54
C ALA A 92 0.45 6.81 -4.49
N ILE A 93 1.77 6.85 -4.28
CA ILE A 93 2.71 7.51 -5.21
C ILE A 93 2.61 6.84 -6.58
N LEU A 94 2.73 5.51 -6.65
CA LEU A 94 2.71 4.79 -7.92
C LEU A 94 1.38 4.96 -8.65
N LEU A 95 0.28 5.06 -7.92
CA LEU A 95 -1.05 5.23 -8.48
C LEU A 95 -1.32 6.65 -8.98
N LEU A 96 -0.88 7.67 -8.23
CA LEU A 96 -1.13 9.08 -8.54
C LEU A 96 -0.11 9.68 -9.51
N SER A 97 1.14 9.24 -9.45
CA SER A 97 2.23 9.72 -10.31
C SER A 97 1.87 9.73 -11.80
N PRO A 98 1.41 8.62 -12.41
CA PRO A 98 1.08 8.62 -13.84
C PRO A 98 -0.13 9.51 -14.18
N LEU A 99 -1.04 9.75 -13.22
CA LEU A 99 -2.24 10.56 -13.44
C LEU A 99 -1.95 12.06 -13.42
N VAL A 100 -1.05 12.49 -12.53
CA VAL A 100 -0.80 13.90 -12.20
C VAL A 100 0.41 14.47 -12.94
N LYS A 101 1.18 13.65 -13.66
CA LYS A 101 2.26 14.12 -14.56
C LYS A 101 1.74 15.22 -15.49
N HIS A 102 2.29 16.41 -15.34
CA HIS A 102 2.03 17.56 -16.19
C HIS A 102 3.33 17.93 -16.92
N ARG A 103 3.24 18.30 -18.21
CA ARG A 103 4.38 18.96 -18.87
C ARG A 103 4.62 20.27 -18.14
N ALA A 104 5.80 20.43 -17.56
CA ALA A 104 6.28 21.73 -17.12
C ALA A 104 6.48 22.62 -18.34
#